data_AF-A0A495ZZH0-F1
#
_entry.id   AF-A0A495ZZH0-F1
#
_cell.length_a   1.000
_cell.length_b   1.000
_cell.length_c   1.000
_cell.angle_alpha   90.00
_cell.angle_beta   90.00
_cell.angle_gamma   90.00
#
_symmetry.space_group_name_H-M   'P 1'
#
loop_
_entity.id
_entity.type
_entity.pdbx_description
1 polymer ?
#
loop_
_entity_poly.entity_id
_entity_poly.type
_entity_poly.pdbx_seq_one_letter_code
_entity_poly.pdbx_strand_id
1 'polypeptide(L)'
;MTNDEQPVRKAYVDAFYMDETEVTNAQFKEFLIENPRWQKGRIDSKFADAKYRLLLWTGNNYPSGEGNHPVTYVSWYSAMAYAEWAGKRLPTEAEWEYAAAVA
;
A
#
# COMPACT_ATOMS: atom_id res chain seq x y z
N MET A 1 -9.75 -17.77 -12.26
CA MET A 1 -10.80 -16.80 -11.91
C MET A 1 -11.64 -17.47 -10.84
N THR A 2 -11.40 -17.17 -9.57
CA THR A 2 -12.09 -17.79 -8.42
C THR A 2 -13.32 -16.98 -8.05
N ASN A 3 -14.43 -17.67 -7.75
CA ASN A 3 -15.77 -17.16 -7.51
C ASN A 3 -15.98 -16.76 -6.03
N ASP A 4 -14.96 -16.19 -5.38
CA ASP A 4 -14.95 -15.89 -3.94
C ASP A 4 -15.86 -14.70 -3.55
N GLU A 5 -16.38 -13.96 -4.54
CA GLU A 5 -17.31 -12.83 -4.36
C GLU A 5 -18.76 -13.28 -4.07
N GLN A 6 -19.03 -14.59 -4.02
CA GLN A 6 -20.36 -15.15 -3.75
C GLN A 6 -20.41 -16.03 -2.49
N PRO A 7 -21.55 -16.08 -1.77
CA PRO A 7 -22.76 -15.26 -1.94
C PRO A 7 -22.60 -13.86 -1.34
N VAL A 8 -23.44 -12.90 -1.78
CA VAL A 8 -23.52 -11.56 -1.18
C VAL A 8 -23.80 -11.67 0.32
N ARG A 9 -22.95 -11.09 1.16
CA ARG A 9 -23.10 -11.05 2.62
C ARG A 9 -23.38 -9.64 3.09
N LYS A 10 -24.22 -9.50 4.11
CA LYS A 10 -24.39 -8.21 4.81
C LYS A 10 -23.18 -7.99 5.71
N ALA A 11 -22.36 -7.00 5.40
CA ALA A 11 -21.31 -6.49 6.27
C ALA A 11 -21.77 -5.18 6.93
N TYR A 12 -21.42 -5.00 8.20
CA TYR A 12 -21.60 -3.73 8.91
C TYR A 12 -20.19 -3.17 9.16
N VAL A 13 -19.98 -1.93 8.72
CA VAL A 13 -18.74 -1.19 8.96
C VAL A 13 -19.07 0.01 9.86
N ASP A 14 -18.33 0.17 10.95
CA ASP A 14 -18.42 1.37 11.80
C ASP A 14 -17.85 2.59 11.05
N ALA A 15 -18.03 3.80 11.59
CA ALA A 15 -17.42 4.98 10.98
C ALA A 15 -15.89 4.86 10.98
N PHE A 16 -15.26 5.05 9.80
CA PHE A 16 -13.82 4.97 9.61
C PHE A 16 -13.32 6.14 8.74
N TYR A 17 -12.02 6.40 8.79
CA TYR A 17 -11.33 7.30 7.87
C TYR A 17 -10.58 6.45 6.84
N MET A 18 -10.62 6.88 5.57
CA MET A 18 -9.84 6.31 4.49
C MET A 18 -9.18 7.45 3.71
N ASP A 19 -7.96 7.23 3.26
CA ASP A 19 -7.27 8.20 2.42
C ASP A 19 -8.05 8.36 1.11
N GLU A 20 -8.28 9.62 0.71
CA GLU A 20 -9.00 9.97 -0.52
C GLU A 20 -8.28 9.49 -1.77
N THR A 21 -6.94 9.45 -1.71
CA THR A 21 -6.08 8.99 -2.80
C THR A 21 -5.16 7.89 -2.30
N GLU A 22 -4.64 7.07 -3.23
CA GLU A 22 -3.59 6.13 -2.90
C GLU A 22 -2.34 6.83 -2.38
N VAL A 23 -1.53 6.09 -1.62
CA VAL A 23 -0.24 6.56 -1.13
C VAL A 23 0.66 6.91 -2.32
N THR A 24 1.18 8.12 -2.34
CA THR A 24 2.01 8.61 -3.45
C THR A 24 3.45 8.11 -3.33
N ASN A 25 4.17 8.12 -4.45
CA ASN A 25 5.60 7.83 -4.47
C ASN A 25 6.39 8.77 -3.53
N ALA A 26 6.00 10.05 -3.44
CA ALA A 26 6.64 11.01 -2.54
C ALA A 26 6.44 10.64 -1.06
N GLN A 27 5.21 10.32 -0.65
CA GLN A 27 4.91 9.92 0.72
C GLN A 27 5.64 8.62 1.08
N PHE A 28 5.62 7.63 0.18
CA PHE A 28 6.31 6.37 0.43
C PHE A 28 7.84 6.55 0.52
N LYS A 29 8.41 7.50 -0.22
CA LYS A 29 9.85 7.81 -0.14
C LYS A 29 10.25 8.34 1.24
N GLU A 30 9.42 9.16 1.87
CA GLU A 30 9.66 9.65 3.24
C GLU A 30 9.74 8.49 4.23
N PHE A 31 8.77 7.57 4.16
CA PHE A 31 8.80 6.33 4.93
C PHE A 31 10.08 5.52 4.72
N LEU A 32 10.55 5.39 3.47
CA LEU A 32 11.80 4.67 3.16
C LEU A 32 13.05 5.35 3.70
N ILE A 33 13.07 6.68 3.78
CA ILE A 33 14.18 7.45 4.36
C ILE A 33 14.26 7.17 5.86
N GLU A 34 13.12 7.18 6.56
CA GLU A 34 13.08 6.89 8.00
C GLU A 34 13.22 5.41 8.33
N ASN A 35 12.87 4.52 7.40
CA ASN A 35 12.95 3.08 7.58
C ASN A 35 13.84 2.41 6.52
N PRO A 36 15.18 2.53 6.64
CA PRO A 36 16.11 1.97 5.65
C PRO A 36 15.97 0.46 5.40
N ARG A 37 15.36 -0.29 6.33
CA ARG A 37 15.09 -1.73 6.17
C ARG A 37 14.14 -2.03 5.01
N TRP A 38 13.26 -1.08 4.68
CA TRP A 38 12.28 -1.22 3.60
C TRP A 38 12.79 -0.70 2.25
N GLN A 39 14.03 -0.19 2.20
CA GLN A 39 14.62 0.32 0.95
C GLN A 39 14.91 -0.82 -0.04
N LYS A 40 14.89 -0.48 -1.32
CA LYS A 40 15.26 -1.39 -2.41
C LYS A 40 16.64 -1.99 -2.16
N GLY A 41 16.72 -3.33 -2.24
CA GLY A 41 17.96 -4.09 -1.99
C GLY A 41 18.21 -4.42 -0.52
N ARG A 42 17.42 -3.87 0.42
CA ARG A 42 17.50 -4.18 1.87
C ARG A 42 16.31 -4.99 2.38
N ILE A 43 15.20 -5.02 1.64
CA ILE A 43 14.04 -5.85 1.97
C ILE A 43 14.43 -7.33 1.88
N ASP A 44 14.24 -8.05 2.99
CA ASP A 44 14.40 -9.51 3.04
C ASP A 44 13.39 -10.17 2.09
N SER A 45 13.83 -11.19 1.34
CA SER A 45 12.96 -11.99 0.48
C SER A 45 11.77 -12.59 1.18
N LYS A 46 11.83 -12.76 2.50
CA LYS A 46 10.69 -13.22 3.33
C LYS A 46 9.52 -12.24 3.33
N PHE A 47 9.78 -10.94 3.15
CA PHE A 47 8.78 -9.87 3.23
C PHE A 47 8.45 -9.26 1.87
N ALA A 48 9.20 -9.61 0.81
CA ALA A 48 8.89 -9.22 -0.56
C ALA A 48 9.54 -10.15 -1.61
N ASP A 49 8.70 -10.70 -2.49
CA ASP A 49 9.17 -11.31 -3.73
C ASP A 49 9.93 -10.30 -4.58
N ALA A 50 10.79 -10.80 -5.47
CA ALA A 50 11.57 -9.96 -6.38
C ALA A 50 10.72 -8.95 -7.19
N LYS A 51 9.45 -9.29 -7.45
CA LYS A 51 8.47 -8.43 -8.11
C LYS A 51 8.04 -7.22 -7.27
N TYR A 52 8.00 -7.34 -5.94
CA TYR A 52 7.46 -6.35 -5.00
C TYR A 52 8.55 -5.57 -4.27
N ARG A 53 9.59 -5.15 -4.99
CA ARG A 53 10.76 -4.42 -4.45
C ARG A 53 10.95 -3.08 -5.14
N LEU A 54 9.87 -2.34 -5.34
CA LEU A 54 9.90 -1.04 -6.02
C LEU A 54 10.59 -1.17 -7.38
N LEU A 55 10.09 -2.08 -8.21
CA LEU A 55 10.76 -2.54 -9.43
C LEU A 55 11.17 -1.37 -10.34
N LEU A 56 10.29 -0.37 -10.46
CA LEU A 56 10.48 0.85 -11.26
C LEU A 56 11.40 1.90 -10.64
N TRP A 57 11.69 1.80 -9.34
CA TRP A 57 12.52 2.78 -8.65
C TRP A 57 14.01 2.53 -8.89
N THR A 58 14.78 3.58 -9.09
CA THR A 58 16.24 3.48 -9.22
C THR A 58 16.88 3.80 -7.87
N GLY A 59 17.31 2.75 -7.16
CA GLY A 59 17.72 2.88 -5.76
C GLY A 59 16.55 3.29 -4.87
N ASN A 60 16.67 4.43 -4.18
CA ASN A 60 15.62 4.99 -3.32
C ASN A 60 14.86 6.16 -3.98
N ASN A 61 14.96 6.31 -5.30
CA ASN A 61 14.30 7.36 -6.07
C ASN A 61 13.26 6.76 -7.02
N TYR A 62 12.05 7.32 -6.98
CA TYR A 62 11.00 7.10 -7.97
C TYR A 62 11.35 7.80 -9.31
N PRO A 63 10.71 7.41 -10.42
CA PRO A 63 10.89 8.08 -11.71
C PRO A 63 10.61 9.58 -11.63
N SER A 64 11.42 10.39 -12.33
CA SER A 64 11.28 11.85 -12.28
C SER A 64 9.90 12.30 -12.76
N GLY A 65 9.23 13.17 -11.99
CA GLY A 65 7.88 13.64 -12.29
C GLY A 65 6.75 12.77 -11.73
N GLU A 66 7.03 11.58 -11.19
CA GLU A 66 6.01 10.66 -10.68
C GLU A 66 5.77 10.79 -9.17
N GLY A 67 6.18 11.89 -8.53
CA GLY A 67 6.05 12.07 -7.08
C GLY A 67 4.61 11.96 -6.56
N ASN A 68 3.64 12.44 -7.36
CA ASN A 68 2.21 12.40 -7.01
C ASN A 68 1.50 11.15 -7.52
N HIS A 69 2.20 10.24 -8.19
CA HIS A 69 1.60 9.00 -8.68
C HIS A 69 1.51 7.97 -7.54
N PRO A 70 0.54 7.04 -7.61
CA PRO A 70 0.43 5.96 -6.65
C PRO A 70 1.71 5.13 -6.63
N VAL A 71 2.18 4.78 -5.43
CA VAL A 71 3.33 3.89 -5.30
C VAL A 71 2.94 2.48 -5.77
N THR A 72 3.78 1.90 -6.61
CA THR A 72 3.55 0.58 -7.21
C THR A 72 4.67 -0.40 -6.86
N TYR A 73 4.41 -1.70 -7.00
CA TYR A 73 5.36 -2.78 -6.69
C TYR A 73 5.82 -2.79 -5.23
N VAL A 74 4.90 -2.48 -4.31
CA VAL A 74 5.06 -2.63 -2.86
C VAL A 74 4.53 -3.99 -2.41
N SER A 75 5.16 -4.59 -1.40
CA SER A 75 4.62 -5.80 -0.78
C SER A 75 3.58 -5.44 0.27
N TRP A 76 2.66 -6.37 0.56
CA TRP A 76 1.65 -6.18 1.62
C TRP A 76 2.29 -5.81 2.96
N TYR A 77 3.42 -6.44 3.32
CA TYR A 77 4.17 -6.12 4.53
C TYR A 77 4.70 -4.68 4.55
N SER A 78 5.22 -4.19 3.43
CA SER A 78 5.70 -2.81 3.34
C SER A 78 4.55 -1.79 3.39
N ALA A 79 3.39 -2.12 2.82
CA ALA A 79 2.19 -1.28 2.90
C ALA A 79 1.65 -1.22 4.34
N MET A 80 1.63 -2.36 5.04
CA MET A 80 1.27 -2.42 6.46
C MET A 80 2.24 -1.61 7.32
N ALA A 81 3.55 -1.78 7.13
CA ALA A 81 4.56 -1.02 7.87
C ALA A 81 4.50 0.49 7.58
N TYR A 82 4.18 0.88 6.35
CA TYR A 82 3.91 2.29 6.01
C TYR A 82 2.69 2.80 6.76
N ALA A 83 1.59 2.05 6.77
CA ALA A 83 0.37 2.45 7.47
C ALA A 83 0.65 2.62 8.97
N GLU A 84 1.32 1.66 9.60
CA GLU A 84 1.72 1.75 11.01
C GLU A 84 2.62 2.97 11.29
N TRP A 85 3.63 3.22 10.44
CA TRP A 85 4.52 4.38 10.57
C TRP A 85 3.77 5.70 10.42
N ALA A 86 2.80 5.78 9.50
CA ALA A 86 1.94 6.94 9.30
C ALA A 86 0.87 7.10 10.39
N GLY A 87 0.81 6.22 11.40
CA GLY A 87 -0.22 6.21 12.44
C GLY A 87 -1.61 5.80 11.93
N LYS A 88 -1.65 5.08 10.80
CA LYS A 88 -2.84 4.57 10.12
C LYS A 88 -2.89 3.04 10.19
N ARG A 89 -3.86 2.44 9.50
CA ARG A 89 -3.94 1.00 9.26
C ARG A 89 -4.43 0.72 7.84
N LEU A 90 -4.21 -0.49 7.34
CA LEU A 90 -4.87 -0.93 6.12
C LEU A 90 -6.38 -1.06 6.35
N PRO A 91 -7.22 -0.71 5.36
CA PRO A 91 -8.65 -0.98 5.43
C PRO A 91 -8.88 -2.49 5.39
N THR A 92 -9.96 -2.93 6.03
CA THR A 92 -10.48 -4.28 5.80
C THR A 92 -11.11 -4.38 4.42
N GLU A 93 -11.27 -5.60 3.89
CA GLU A 93 -11.93 -5.82 2.59
C GLU A 93 -13.34 -5.20 2.57
N ALA A 94 -14.11 -5.35 3.65
CA ALA A 94 -15.44 -4.76 3.78
C ALA A 94 -15.43 -3.22 3.82
N GLU A 95 -14.46 -2.60 4.48
CA GLU A 95 -14.29 -1.14 4.46
C GLU A 95 -13.90 -0.63 3.07
N TRP A 96 -13.04 -1.37 2.37
CA TRP A 96 -12.62 -1.04 1.01
C TRP A 96 -13.77 -1.17 0.00
N GLU A 97 -14.52 -2.27 0.06
CA GLU A 97 -15.73 -2.46 -0.76
C GLU A 97 -16.77 -1.38 -0.48
N TYR A 98 -16.99 -1.02 0.78
CA TYR A 98 -17.92 0.06 1.15
C TYR A 98 -17.45 1.40 0.58
N ALA A 99 -16.18 1.78 0.76
CA ALA A 99 -15.66 3.04 0.23
C ALA A 99 -15.71 3.10 -1.30
N ALA A 100 -15.37 2.01 -2.00
CA ALA A 100 -15.41 1.94 -3.45
C ALA A 100 -16.84 1.90 -4.03
N ALA A 101 -17.81 1.38 -3.28
CA ALA A 101 -19.21 1.33 -3.71
C ALA A 101 -19.98 2.65 -3.49
N VAL A 102 -19.47 3.54 -2.63
CA VAL A 102 -20.14 4.79 -2.23
C VAL A 102 -19.47 6.02 -2.87
N ALA A 103 -18.26 5.87 -3.42
CA ALA A 103 -17.57 6.88 -4.23
C ALA A 103 -18.21 7.06 -5.62
#